data_AF-Q91116-F1
#
_entry.id   AF-Q91116-F1
#
_cell.length_a   1.000
_cell.length_b   1.000
_cell.length_c   1.000
_cell.angle_alpha   90.00
_cell.angle_beta   90.00
_cell.angle_gamma   90.00
#
_symmetry.space_group_name_H-M   'P 1'
#
loop_
_entity.id
_entity.type
_entity.pdbx_description
1 polymer ?
#
loop_
_entity_poly.entity_id
_entity_poly.type
_entity_poly.pdbx_seq_one_letter_code
_entity_poly.pdbx_strand_id
1 'polypeptide(L)'
;GKTYTMMGRQEQDQQGIISLLCEDLFTKISDSNNENSMSYSVEVSYMEIYCERVRDLLNPKNKGNLRVREHPLMGPYVEDLSKLAVTSYNDIQDLMDSGNKARTVAATNMNETSSRSHAVFNIIFTQKKHDMESENTSEKVSKISLVDLAG
;
A
#
# COMPACT_ATOMS: atom_id res chain seq x y z
N GLY A 1 -9.15 1.28 -18.89
CA GLY A 1 -8.65 -0.07 -18.58
C GLY A 1 -7.85 -0.10 -17.30
N LYS A 2 -6.65 0.51 -17.27
CA LYS A 2 -5.65 0.41 -16.18
C LYS A 2 -6.24 0.53 -14.76
N THR A 3 -6.82 1.68 -14.43
CA THR A 3 -7.38 1.92 -13.09
C THR A 3 -8.51 0.95 -12.74
N TYR A 4 -9.34 0.56 -13.70
CA TYR A 4 -10.38 -0.44 -13.47
C TYR A 4 -9.78 -1.82 -13.16
N THR A 5 -8.71 -2.21 -13.83
CA THR A 5 -8.01 -3.48 -13.52
C THR A 5 -7.32 -3.43 -12.16
N MET A 6 -6.69 -2.30 -11.80
CA MET A 6 -5.94 -2.17 -10.55
C MET A 6 -6.85 -1.99 -9.33
N MET A 7 -7.79 -1.04 -9.40
CA MET A 7 -8.66 -0.65 -8.27
C MET A 7 -10.07 -1.22 -8.38
N GLY A 8 -10.59 -1.36 -9.60
CA GLY A 8 -11.97 -1.81 -9.83
C GLY A 8 -13.02 -0.80 -9.40
N ARG A 9 -14.20 -1.32 -9.07
CA ARG A 9 -15.31 -0.61 -8.43
C ARG A 9 -15.72 -1.34 -7.15
N GLN A 10 -16.42 -0.64 -6.28
CA GLN A 10 -17.00 -1.21 -5.05
C GLN A 10 -18.24 -2.09 -5.33
N GLU A 11 -18.67 -2.20 -6.59
CA GLU A 11 -19.75 -3.11 -7.00
C GLU A 11 -19.28 -4.57 -6.90
N GLN A 12 -20.22 -5.46 -6.58
CA GLN A 12 -19.95 -6.90 -6.52
C GLN A 12 -19.38 -7.41 -7.85
N ASP A 13 -18.36 -8.27 -7.79
CA ASP A 13 -17.62 -8.81 -8.94
C ASP A 13 -16.89 -7.79 -9.82
N GLN A 14 -16.67 -6.56 -9.33
CA GLN A 14 -15.91 -5.52 -10.04
C GLN A 14 -14.67 -5.04 -9.29
N GLN A 15 -14.28 -5.72 -8.21
CA GLN A 15 -13.07 -5.40 -7.45
C GLN A 15 -11.81 -5.56 -8.32
N GLY A 16 -10.87 -4.64 -8.16
CA GLY A 16 -9.59 -4.69 -8.86
C GLY A 16 -8.59 -5.63 -8.18
N ILE A 17 -7.45 -5.83 -8.84
CA ILE A 17 -6.36 -6.68 -8.36
C ILE A 17 -5.91 -6.28 -6.94
N ILE A 18 -5.90 -4.98 -6.61
CA ILE A 18 -5.42 -4.52 -5.30
C ILE A 18 -6.37 -4.99 -4.19
N SER A 19 -7.68 -4.77 -4.33
CA SER A 19 -8.67 -5.22 -3.33
C SER A 19 -8.68 -6.75 -3.19
N LEU A 20 -8.66 -7.48 -4.30
CA LEU A 20 -8.63 -8.95 -4.30
C LEU A 20 -7.36 -9.50 -3.62
N LEU A 21 -6.20 -8.88 -3.86
CA LEU A 21 -4.95 -9.26 -3.20
C LEU A 21 -5.00 -8.98 -1.70
N CYS A 22 -5.55 -7.84 -1.30
CA CYS A 22 -5.64 -7.48 0.12
C CYS A 22 -6.58 -8.43 0.87
N GLU A 23 -7.72 -8.79 0.27
CA GLU A 23 -8.67 -9.75 0.83
C GLU A 23 -8.03 -11.14 1.00
N ASP A 24 -7.37 -11.66 -0.04
CA ASP A 24 -6.67 -12.95 -0.01
C ASP A 24 -5.51 -12.94 1.00
N LEU A 25 -4.75 -11.84 1.08
CA LEU A 25 -3.67 -11.67 2.06
C LEU A 25 -4.17 -11.81 3.49
N PHE A 26 -5.22 -11.07 3.85
CA PHE A 26 -5.75 -11.10 5.22
C PHE A 26 -6.48 -12.40 5.54
N THR A 27 -7.14 -13.03 4.55
CA THR A 27 -7.71 -14.38 4.70
C THR A 27 -6.62 -15.40 5.05
N LYS A 28 -5.50 -15.38 4.33
CA LYS A 28 -4.37 -16.28 4.62
C LYS A 28 -3.72 -16.01 5.98
N ILE A 29 -3.63 -14.75 6.38
CA ILE A 29 -3.13 -14.38 7.71
C ILE A 29 -4.06 -14.93 8.80
N SER A 30 -5.39 -14.77 8.66
CA SER A 30 -6.35 -15.28 9.64
C SER A 30 -6.33 -16.80 9.73
N ASP A 31 -6.20 -17.50 8.61
CA ASP A 31 -6.15 -18.96 8.59
C ASP A 31 -4.87 -19.50 9.25
N SER A 32 -3.75 -18.79 9.05
CA SER A 32 -2.43 -19.18 9.57
C SER A 32 -2.20 -18.78 11.03
N ASN A 33 -2.98 -17.84 11.58
CA ASN A 33 -2.89 -17.43 12.99
C ASN A 33 -3.25 -18.56 13.98
N ASN A 34 -3.70 -19.71 13.50
CA ASN A 34 -3.87 -20.92 14.32
C ASN A 34 -2.52 -21.58 14.71
N GLU A 35 -1.41 -21.20 14.07
CA GLU A 35 -0.07 -21.68 14.42
C GLU A 35 0.59 -20.76 15.45
N ASN A 36 0.74 -21.23 16.71
CA ASN A 36 1.31 -20.47 17.85
C ASN A 36 2.76 -19.97 17.66
N SER A 37 3.41 -20.26 16.54
CA SER A 37 4.82 -19.91 16.27
C SER A 37 4.99 -18.79 15.24
N MET A 38 3.91 -18.30 14.64
CA MET A 38 3.96 -17.34 13.53
C MET A 38 3.21 -16.06 13.88
N SER A 39 3.81 -14.92 13.56
CA SER A 39 3.17 -13.60 13.66
C SER A 39 3.39 -12.79 12.41
N TYR A 40 2.44 -11.90 12.13
CA TYR A 40 2.37 -11.15 10.88
C TYR A 40 2.22 -9.67 11.17
N SER A 41 2.84 -8.83 10.35
CA SER A 41 2.66 -7.39 10.35
C SER A 41 2.51 -6.91 8.91
N VAL A 42 1.52 -6.06 8.69
CA VAL A 42 1.23 -5.47 7.39
C VAL A 42 1.30 -3.95 7.55
N GLU A 43 2.16 -3.31 6.76
CA GLU A 43 2.21 -1.86 6.67
C GLU A 43 1.91 -1.43 5.24
N VAL A 44 1.16 -0.33 5.09
CA VAL A 44 0.83 0.22 3.77
C VAL A 44 1.29 1.65 3.61
N SER A 45 1.65 1.98 2.38
CA SER A 45 1.88 3.36 1.95
C SER A 45 1.21 3.57 0.60
N TYR A 46 0.64 4.74 0.40
CA TYR A 46 -0.01 5.07 -0.85
C TYR A 46 0.41 6.46 -1.31
N MET A 47 0.98 6.54 -2.51
CA MET A 47 1.51 7.79 -3.05
C MET A 47 1.14 8.00 -4.50
N GLU A 48 1.17 9.27 -4.90
CA GLU A 48 1.03 9.72 -6.27
C GLU A 48 2.34 10.35 -6.73
N ILE A 49 2.75 10.05 -7.96
CA ILE A 49 3.90 10.66 -8.62
C ILE A 49 3.38 11.45 -9.82
N TYR A 50 3.58 12.75 -9.81
CA TYR A 50 3.17 13.67 -10.87
C TYR A 50 4.26 14.69 -11.16
N CYS A 51 4.75 14.76 -12.39
CA CYS A 51 5.84 15.67 -12.79
C CYS A 51 7.04 15.63 -11.82
N GLU A 52 7.54 14.42 -11.51
CA GLU A 52 8.65 14.17 -10.57
C GLU A 52 8.37 14.58 -9.12
N ARG A 53 7.14 15.01 -8.80
CA ARG A 53 6.71 15.33 -7.44
C ARG A 53 6.01 14.13 -6.84
N VAL A 54 6.43 13.76 -5.64
CA VAL A 54 5.82 12.68 -4.87
C VAL A 54 4.88 13.28 -3.84
N ARG A 55 3.66 12.75 -3.78
CA ARG A 55 2.65 13.17 -2.82
C ARG A 55 2.14 11.97 -2.04
N ASP A 56 2.05 12.12 -0.73
CA ASP A 56 1.40 11.16 0.15
C ASP A 56 -0.12 11.24 0.01
N LEU A 57 -0.77 10.12 -0.33
CA LEU A 57 -2.23 10.04 -0.46
C LEU A 57 -2.90 9.67 0.86
N LEU A 58 -2.17 9.17 1.86
CA LEU A 58 -2.70 8.77 3.17
C LEU A 58 -2.53 9.87 4.23
N ASN A 59 -1.72 10.90 3.95
CA ASN A 59 -1.50 12.00 4.86
C ASN A 59 -2.01 13.34 4.31
N PRO A 60 -3.26 13.73 4.63
CA PRO A 60 -3.86 14.97 4.13
C PRO A 60 -3.17 16.24 4.68
N LYS A 61 -2.41 16.13 5.77
CA LYS A 61 -1.63 17.25 6.33
C LYS A 61 -0.35 17.47 5.54
N ASN A 62 0.21 16.42 4.94
CA ASN A 62 1.42 16.49 4.15
C ASN A 62 1.10 16.85 2.69
N LYS A 63 0.77 18.13 2.46
CA LYS A 63 0.54 18.67 1.11
C LYS A 63 1.85 18.96 0.35
N GLY A 64 3.00 18.61 0.93
CA GLY A 64 4.32 18.88 0.39
C GLY A 64 4.71 17.94 -0.74
N ASN A 65 5.75 18.33 -1.47
CA ASN A 65 6.47 17.44 -2.37
C ASN A 65 7.45 16.60 -1.55
N LEU A 66 7.18 15.30 -1.41
CA LEU A 66 8.10 14.37 -0.76
C LEU A 66 9.34 14.14 -1.62
N ARG A 67 10.48 13.95 -0.96
CA ARG A 67 11.77 13.74 -1.65
C ARG A 67 12.05 12.25 -1.78
N VAL A 68 12.44 11.84 -2.98
CA VAL A 68 13.04 10.52 -3.20
C VAL A 68 14.50 10.59 -2.78
N ARG A 69 14.94 9.65 -1.96
CA ARG A 69 16.32 9.50 -1.47
C ARG A 69 16.81 8.08 -1.72
N GLU A 70 18.11 7.88 -1.61
CA GLU A 70 18.74 6.57 -1.73
C GLU A 70 19.44 6.19 -0.42
N HIS A 71 19.09 5.03 0.12
CA HIS A 71 19.76 4.45 1.28
C HIS A 71 20.88 3.51 0.82
N PRO A 72 22.11 3.60 1.39
CA PRO A 72 23.27 2.82 0.91
C PRO A 72 23.06 1.30 0.85
N LEU A 73 22.19 0.77 1.70
CA LEU A 73 21.90 -0.68 1.77
C LEU A 73 20.50 -1.06 1.30
N MET A 74 19.52 -0.15 1.41
CA MET A 74 18.10 -0.46 1.14
C MET A 74 17.61 0.09 -0.19
N GLY A 75 18.46 0.86 -0.89
CA GLY A 75 18.13 1.46 -2.16
C GLY A 75 17.15 2.64 -2.02
N PRO A 76 16.40 2.96 -3.08
CA PRO A 76 15.56 4.15 -3.14
C PRO A 76 14.36 4.07 -2.19
N TYR A 77 14.08 5.18 -1.50
CA TYR A 77 12.93 5.36 -0.63
C TYR A 77 12.39 6.79 -0.71
N VAL A 78 11.15 6.98 -0.27
CA VAL A 78 10.54 8.31 -0.17
C VAL A 78 10.64 8.77 1.28
N GLU A 79 11.33 9.89 1.49
CA GLU A 79 11.44 10.52 2.81
C GLU A 79 10.07 11.03 3.26
N ASP A 80 9.75 10.85 4.55
CA ASP A 80 8.50 11.26 5.20
C ASP A 80 7.20 10.68 4.59
N LEU A 81 7.29 9.63 3.78
CA LEU A 81 6.13 8.90 3.30
C LEU A 81 5.49 8.13 4.45
N SER A 82 4.19 8.32 4.65
CA SER A 82 3.45 7.65 5.71
C SER A 82 3.39 6.15 5.45
N LYS A 83 3.73 5.39 6.49
CA LYS A 83 3.57 3.94 6.57
C LYS A 83 2.59 3.66 7.70
N LEU A 84 1.44 3.11 7.36
CA LEU A 84 0.37 2.86 8.31
C LEU A 84 0.25 1.35 8.52
N ALA A 85 0.36 0.91 9.77
CA ALA A 85 0.10 -0.47 10.14
C ALA A 85 -1.40 -0.76 10.03
N VAL A 86 -1.73 -1.91 9.43
CA VAL A 86 -3.11 -2.37 9.25
C VAL A 86 -3.24 -3.78 9.81
N THR A 87 -4.38 -4.07 10.42
CA THR A 87 -4.62 -5.34 11.12
C THR A 87 -5.78 -6.14 10.54
N SER A 88 -6.56 -5.54 9.65
CA SER A 88 -7.68 -6.18 8.97
C SER A 88 -7.80 -5.75 7.51
N TYR A 89 -8.56 -6.53 6.73
CA TYR A 89 -8.96 -6.15 5.38
C TYR A 89 -9.73 -4.82 5.35
N ASN A 90 -10.58 -4.56 6.36
CA ASN A 90 -11.34 -3.31 6.43
C ASN A 90 -10.41 -2.11 6.64
N ASP A 91 -9.37 -2.24 7.49
CA ASP A 91 -8.40 -1.16 7.73
C ASP A 91 -7.69 -0.75 6.44
N ILE A 92 -7.23 -1.73 5.66
CA ILE A 92 -6.52 -1.46 4.40
C ILE A 92 -7.46 -0.92 3.32
N GLN A 93 -8.71 -1.39 3.28
CA GLN A 93 -9.74 -0.89 2.36
C GLN A 93 -10.10 0.57 2.66
N ASP A 94 -10.25 0.94 3.93
CA ASP A 94 -10.51 2.33 4.35
C ASP A 94 -9.36 3.27 3.94
N LEU A 95 -8.11 2.83 4.09
CA LEU A 95 -6.94 3.59 3.64
C LEU A 95 -6.90 3.73 2.12
N MET A 96 -7.28 2.68 1.38
CA MET A 96 -7.37 2.71 -0.07
C MET A 96 -8.42 3.71 -0.54
N ASP A 97 -9.62 3.67 0.05
CA ASP A 97 -10.72 4.59 -0.25
C ASP A 97 -10.36 6.05 0.08
N SER A 98 -9.72 6.27 1.23
CA SER A 98 -9.20 7.58 1.63
C SER A 98 -8.18 8.13 0.62
N GLY A 99 -7.22 7.30 0.20
CA GLY A 99 -6.22 7.69 -0.80
C GLY A 99 -6.82 7.94 -2.18
N ASN A 100 -7.78 7.12 -2.61
CA ASN A 100 -8.52 7.31 -3.86
C ASN A 100 -9.32 8.62 -3.87
N LYS A 101 -9.93 8.96 -2.74
CA LYS A 101 -10.61 10.25 -2.54
C LYS A 101 -9.62 11.41 -2.60
N ALA A 102 -8.46 11.30 -1.95
CA ALA A 102 -7.41 12.32 -1.99
C ALA A 102 -6.88 12.55 -3.42
N ARG A 103 -6.70 11.48 -4.19
CA ARG A 103 -6.30 11.51 -5.61
C ARG A 103 -7.35 12.22 -6.47
N THR A 104 -8.63 11.92 -6.26
CA THR A 104 -9.73 12.53 -7.02
C THR A 104 -9.88 14.03 -6.72
N VAL A 105 -9.79 14.43 -5.45
CA VAL A 105 -9.86 15.86 -5.05
C VAL A 105 -8.70 16.69 -5.61
N ALA A 106 -7.52 16.06 -5.79
CA ALA A 106 -6.40 16.71 -6.46
C ALA A 106 -6.74 17.07 -7.92
N ALA A 107 -7.40 16.14 -8.63
CA ALA A 107 -7.77 16.31 -10.02
C ALA A 107 -8.89 17.36 -10.22
N THR A 108 -9.81 17.52 -9.28
CA THR A 108 -10.91 18.50 -9.40
C THR A 108 -10.47 19.95 -9.20
N ASN A 109 -9.35 20.19 -8.50
CA ASN A 109 -8.85 21.54 -8.22
C ASN A 109 -7.92 22.11 -9.30
N MET A 110 -7.37 21.29 -10.21
CA MET A 110 -6.54 21.71 -11.34
C MET A 110 -6.25 20.50 -12.24
N ASN A 111 -6.92 20.41 -13.40
CA ASN A 111 -6.71 19.40 -14.45
C ASN A 111 -6.99 17.92 -14.10
N GLU A 112 -7.45 17.15 -15.10
CA GLU A 112 -7.65 15.70 -15.06
C GLU A 112 -6.34 14.96 -14.75
N THR A 113 -6.00 14.87 -13.46
CA THR A 113 -4.66 14.48 -12.98
C THR A 113 -4.50 12.97 -12.89
N SER A 114 -5.59 12.21 -12.69
CA SER A 114 -5.53 10.75 -12.53
C SER A 114 -5.00 10.01 -13.76
N SER A 115 -5.15 10.55 -14.97
CA SER A 115 -4.58 10.00 -16.20
C SER A 115 -3.12 10.39 -16.43
N ARG A 116 -2.63 11.42 -15.73
CA ARG A 116 -1.30 12.02 -15.92
C ARG A 116 -0.34 11.75 -14.76
N SER A 117 -0.81 11.08 -13.72
CA SER A 117 -0.04 10.70 -12.54
C SER A 117 0.06 9.19 -12.39
N HIS A 118 1.15 8.73 -11.79
CA HIS A 118 1.32 7.34 -11.39
C HIS A 118 0.86 7.18 -9.94
N ALA A 119 0.00 6.22 -9.68
CA ALA A 119 -0.37 5.83 -8.32
C ALA A 119 0.40 4.58 -7.92
N VAL A 120 1.06 4.63 -6.76
CA VAL A 120 1.88 3.53 -6.23
C VAL A 120 1.36 3.17 -4.85
N PHE A 121 0.74 2.00 -4.74
CA PHE A 121 0.31 1.40 -3.48
C PHE A 121 1.34 0.34 -3.08
N ASN A 122 2.04 0.55 -1.96
CA ASN A 122 2.98 -0.44 -1.44
C ASN A 122 2.43 -1.10 -0.18
N ILE A 123 2.64 -2.40 -0.11
CA ILE A 123 2.42 -3.22 1.07
C ILE A 123 3.78 -3.77 1.50
N ILE A 124 4.16 -3.52 2.75
CA ILE A 124 5.26 -4.19 3.42
C ILE A 124 4.64 -5.28 4.29
N PHE A 125 4.91 -6.53 3.93
CA PHE A 125 4.44 -7.70 4.65
C PHE A 125 5.60 -8.36 5.37
N THR A 126 5.50 -8.41 6.69
CA THR A 126 6.53 -8.94 7.57
C THR A 126 6.00 -10.18 8.27
N GLN A 127 6.73 -11.28 8.11
CA GLN A 127 6.47 -12.57 8.72
C GLN A 127 7.54 -12.82 9.79
N LYS A 128 7.11 -13.11 11.01
CA LYS A 128 8.01 -13.45 12.12
C LYS A 128 7.70 -14.86 12.59
N LYS A 129 8.65 -15.77 12.41
CA LYS A 129 8.57 -17.14 12.87
C LYS A 129 9.45 -17.32 14.10
N HIS A 130 8.83 -17.65 15.22
CA HIS A 130 9.51 -18.01 16.46
C HIS A 130 9.79 -19.51 16.48
N ASP A 131 11.06 -19.88 16.49
CA ASP A 131 11.48 -21.27 16.66
C ASP A 131 11.58 -21.59 18.15
N MET A 132 10.71 -22.48 18.64
CA MET A 132 10.66 -22.88 20.05
C MET A 132 11.86 -23.72 20.48
N GLU A 133 12.53 -24.41 19.56
CA GLU A 133 13.67 -25.28 19.89
C GLU A 133 14.97 -24.48 20.04
N SER A 134 15.17 -23.46 19.19
CA SER A 134 16.38 -22.65 19.19
C SER A 134 16.23 -21.29 19.89
N GLU A 135 15.03 -20.96 20.40
CA GLU A 135 14.64 -19.66 20.95
C GLU A 135 14.93 -18.46 20.01
N ASN A 136 15.08 -18.73 18.70
CA ASN A 136 15.37 -17.71 17.71
C ASN A 136 14.10 -17.26 16.99
N THR A 137 14.01 -15.94 16.73
CA THR A 137 12.97 -15.39 15.85
C THR A 137 13.58 -15.06 14.50
N SER A 138 13.06 -15.69 13.46
CA SER A 138 13.40 -15.35 12.07
C SER A 138 12.37 -14.39 11.48
N GLU A 139 12.85 -13.39 10.76
CA GLU A 139 12.01 -12.39 10.11
C GLU A 139 12.17 -12.46 8.59
N LYS A 140 11.03 -12.46 7.90
CA LYS A 140 10.97 -12.37 6.44
C LYS A 140 10.12 -11.17 6.05
N VAL A 141 10.76 -10.20 5.41
CA VAL A 141 10.10 -8.97 4.92
C VAL A 141 9.91 -9.08 3.42
N SER A 142 8.69 -8.86 2.97
CA SER A 142 8.30 -8.83 1.56
C SER A 142 7.72 -7.47 1.21
N LYS A 143 8.14 -6.89 0.09
CA LYS A 143 7.58 -5.65 -0.44
C LYS A 143 6.77 -5.94 -1.69
N ILE A 144 5.49 -5.61 -1.65
CA ILE A 144 4.55 -5.74 -2.77
C ILE A 144 4.23 -4.32 -3.25
N SER A 145 4.45 -4.05 -4.53
CA SER A 145 4.23 -2.73 -5.12
C SER A 145 3.22 -2.85 -6.27
N LEU A 146 2.07 -2.21 -6.09
CA LEU A 146 0.95 -2.23 -7.02
C LEU A 146 0.85 -0.84 -7.65
N VAL A 147 1.09 -0.77 -8.96
CA VAL A 147 1.29 0.50 -9.67
C VAL A 147 0.25 0.69 -10.77
N ASP A 148 -0.53 1.78 -10.67
CA ASP A 148 -1.40 2.28 -11.73
C ASP A 148 -0.68 3.43 -12.43
N LEU A 149 -0.10 3.15 -13.60
CA LEU A 149 0.71 4.11 -14.34
C LEU A 149 -0.16 5.18 -15.02
N ALA A 150 0.43 6.35 -15.24
CA ALA A 150 -0.11 7.37 -16.14
C ALA A 150 -0.42 6.77 -17.53
N GLY A 151 -1.37 7.39 -18.23
CA GLY A 151 -1.80 7.00 -19.57
C GLY A 151 -0.87 7.41 -20.68
#